data_AF-Q8VLU5-F1
#
_entry.id   AF-Q8VLU5-F1
#
_cell.length_a   1.000
_cell.length_b   1.000
_cell.length_c   1.000
_cell.angle_alpha   90.00
_cell.angle_beta   90.00
_cell.angle_gamma   90.00
#
_symmetry.space_group_name_H-M   'P 1'
#
loop_
_entity.id
_entity.type
_entity.pdbx_description
1 polymer ?
#
loop_
_entity_poly.entity_id
_entity_poly.type
_entity_poly.pdbx_seq_one_letter_code
_entity_poly.pdbx_strand_id
1 'polypeptide(L)'
;SWYTYSPVRLKYPLIRKVLLEMWREAAKQHSDPVEAWRSIVEDPEKRYSYQKERGKGGFVRVSWDEAAGLIARLSVHTIKAYGPDRIIGFPPIPAMSMVCYASGARYLSLIGG
;
A
#
# COMPACT_ATOMS: atom_id res chain seq x y z
N SER A 1 -10.57 27.51 -3.63
CA SER A 1 -11.34 26.30 -3.97
C SER A 1 -10.89 25.61 -5.27
N TRP A 2 -9.67 25.85 -5.76
CA TRP A 2 -9.18 25.27 -7.02
C TRP A 2 -9.00 23.74 -6.97
N TYR A 3 -8.35 23.23 -5.94
CA TYR A 3 -8.04 21.78 -5.83
C TYR A 3 -9.28 20.88 -5.70
N THR A 4 -10.39 21.38 -5.15
CA THR A 4 -11.57 20.57 -4.88
C THR A 4 -12.11 19.92 -6.17
N TYR A 5 -12.14 20.69 -7.27
CA TYR A 5 -12.68 20.28 -8.57
C TYR A 5 -11.65 20.31 -9.70
N SER A 6 -10.37 20.54 -9.38
CA SER A 6 -9.28 20.54 -10.35
C SER A 6 -9.19 19.20 -11.10
N PRO A 7 -8.71 19.19 -12.36
CA PRO A 7 -8.51 17.96 -13.13
C PRO A 7 -7.49 17.00 -12.50
N VAL A 8 -6.65 17.49 -11.58
CA VAL A 8 -5.63 16.70 -10.87
C VAL A 8 -6.12 16.12 -9.54
N ARG A 9 -7.39 16.34 -9.16
CA ARG A 9 -7.95 15.81 -7.92
C ARG A 9 -8.02 14.28 -7.94
N LEU A 10 -7.41 13.64 -6.94
CA LEU A 10 -7.61 12.21 -6.68
C LEU A 10 -9.03 11.96 -6.18
N LYS A 11 -9.79 11.16 -6.92
CA LYS A 11 -11.20 10.82 -6.62
C LYS A 11 -11.39 9.40 -6.07
N TYR A 12 -10.48 8.50 -6.42
CA TYR A 12 -10.57 7.07 -6.09
C TYR A 12 -9.21 6.54 -5.64
N PRO A 13 -9.19 5.46 -4.84
CA PRO A 13 -7.98 4.68 -4.65
C PRO A 13 -7.44 4.17 -5.99
N LEU A 14 -6.12 4.25 -6.16
CA LEU A 14 -5.43 3.84 -7.37
C LEU A 14 -4.31 2.86 -7.01
N ILE A 15 -4.20 1.77 -7.77
CA ILE A 15 -3.10 0.81 -7.68
C ILE A 15 -2.47 0.67 -9.06
N ARG A 16 -1.17 0.33 -9.12
CA ARG A 16 -0.50 0.02 -10.40
C ARG A 16 -1.11 -1.26 -10.98
N LYS A 17 -1.52 -1.23 -12.25
CA LYS A 17 -2.17 -2.35 -12.94
C LYS A 17 -1.41 -3.68 -12.77
N VAL A 18 -0.11 -3.66 -13.05
CA VAL A 18 0.78 -4.85 -12.96
C VAL A 18 0.75 -5.47 -11.56
N LEU A 19 0.80 -4.64 -10.51
CA LEU A 19 0.73 -5.13 -9.13
C LEU A 19 -0.66 -5.71 -8.82
N LEU A 20 -1.72 -5.05 -9.30
CA LEU A 20 -3.09 -5.48 -9.05
C LEU A 20 -3.41 -6.82 -9.72
N GLU A 21 -2.94 -7.03 -10.95
CA GLU A 21 -3.10 -8.28 -11.68
C GLU A 21 -2.42 -9.44 -10.94
N MET A 22 -1.14 -9.27 -10.57
CA MET A 22 -0.42 -10.26 -9.77
C MET A 22 -1.10 -10.52 -8.42
N TRP A 23 -1.58 -9.47 -7.75
CA TRP A 23 -2.32 -9.60 -6.49
C TRP A 23 -3.58 -10.45 -6.64
N ARG A 24 -4.39 -10.19 -7.66
CA ARG A 24 -5.64 -10.93 -7.90
C ARG A 24 -5.40 -12.37 -8.32
N GLU A 25 -4.31 -12.64 -9.05
CA GLU A 25 -3.90 -13.99 -9.39
C GLU A 25 -3.44 -14.76 -8.15
N ALA A 26 -2.57 -14.16 -7.32
CA ALA A 26 -2.12 -14.76 -6.07
C ALA A 26 -3.29 -15.01 -5.10
N ALA A 27 -4.23 -14.06 -4.98
CA ALA A 27 -5.40 -14.20 -4.13
C ALA A 27 -6.35 -15.34 -4.55
N LYS A 28 -6.30 -15.81 -5.80
CA LYS A 28 -7.03 -17.01 -6.25
C LYS A 28 -6.32 -18.31 -5.88
N GLN A 29 -4.98 -18.27 -5.77
CA GLN A 29 -4.14 -19.44 -5.53
C GLN A 29 -3.94 -19.72 -4.03
N HIS A 30 -4.06 -18.69 -3.19
CA HIS A 30 -3.84 -18.79 -1.76
C HIS A 30 -5.12 -18.46 -0.98
N SER A 31 -5.50 -19.35 -0.05
CA SER A 31 -6.60 -19.10 0.88
C SER A 31 -6.24 -18.04 1.92
N ASP A 32 -4.98 -18.01 2.36
CA ASP A 32 -4.46 -16.97 3.24
C ASP A 32 -4.01 -15.75 2.41
N PRO A 33 -4.64 -14.57 2.59
CA PRO A 33 -4.26 -13.36 1.89
C PRO A 33 -2.85 -12.84 2.21
N VAL A 34 -2.28 -13.16 3.37
CA VAL A 34 -0.89 -12.79 3.72
C VAL A 34 0.10 -13.66 2.94
N GLU A 35 -0.24 -14.93 2.74
CA GLU A 35 0.51 -15.87 1.91
C GLU A 35 0.46 -15.48 0.42
N ALA A 36 -0.68 -14.97 -0.05
CA ALA A 36 -0.80 -14.39 -1.39
C ALA A 36 0.17 -13.21 -1.60
N TRP A 37 0.34 -12.35 -0.59
CA TRP A 37 1.30 -11.25 -0.66
C TRP A 37 2.74 -11.77 -0.64
N ARG A 38 3.01 -12.76 0.21
CA ARG A 38 4.31 -13.42 0.32
C ARG A 38 4.79 -13.97 -1.02
N SER A 39 3.92 -14.65 -1.78
CA SER A 39 4.28 -15.26 -3.07
C SER A 39 4.57 -14.27 -4.21
N ILE A 40 4.26 -12.98 -4.00
CA ILE A 40 4.62 -11.88 -4.91
C ILE A 40 5.92 -11.24 -4.45
N VAL A 41 6.03 -10.91 -3.16
CA VAL A 41 7.15 -10.12 -2.65
C VAL A 41 8.42 -10.96 -2.51
N GLU A 42 8.34 -12.25 -2.20
CA GLU A 42 9.52 -13.11 -2.07
C GLU A 42 10.08 -13.58 -3.41
N ASP A 43 9.30 -13.46 -4.49
CA ASP A 43 9.74 -13.75 -5.86
C ASP A 43 10.47 -12.52 -6.45
N PRO A 44 11.80 -12.61 -6.71
CA PRO A 44 12.58 -11.47 -7.21
C PRO A 44 12.10 -10.97 -8.58
N GLU A 45 11.59 -11.85 -9.45
CA GLU A 45 11.13 -11.50 -10.79
C GLU A 45 9.80 -10.75 -10.72
N LYS A 46 8.85 -11.26 -9.93
CA LYS A 46 7.58 -10.56 -9.68
C LYS A 46 7.81 -9.24 -8.95
N ARG A 47 8.70 -9.22 -7.96
CA ARG A 47 9.09 -7.99 -7.27
C ARG A 47 9.65 -6.95 -8.24
N TYR A 48 10.56 -7.36 -9.11
CA TYR A 48 11.16 -6.48 -10.10
C TYR A 48 10.13 -5.97 -11.12
N SER A 49 9.18 -6.81 -11.53
CA SER A 49 8.20 -6.50 -12.58
C SER A 49 7.34 -5.28 -12.27
N TYR A 50 6.87 -5.11 -11.02
CA TYR A 50 6.07 -3.94 -10.64
C TYR A 50 6.92 -2.76 -10.17
N GLN A 51 8.13 -3.00 -9.65
CA GLN A 51 9.01 -1.93 -9.17
C GLN A 51 9.57 -1.08 -10.32
N LYS A 52 9.97 -1.72 -11.44
CA LYS A 52 10.47 -1.02 -12.62
C LYS A 52 9.44 -0.11 -13.30
N GLU A 53 8.15 -0.32 -13.01
CA GLU A 53 7.02 0.46 -13.56
C GLU A 53 6.61 1.64 -12.67
N ARG A 54 7.33 1.89 -11.57
CA ARG A 54 7.12 3.09 -10.74
C ARG A 54 7.50 4.35 -11.53
N GLY A 55 6.57 5.31 -11.58
CA GLY A 55 6.75 6.56 -12.34
C GLY A 55 6.31 6.51 -13.81
N LYS A 56 5.88 5.34 -14.34
CA LYS A 56 5.54 5.17 -15.76
C LYS A 56 4.03 5.16 -16.08
N GLY A 57 3.18 5.61 -15.15
CA GLY A 57 1.72 5.56 -15.33
C GLY A 57 1.11 4.16 -15.14
N GLY A 58 -0.04 3.87 -15.75
CA GLY A 58 -0.71 2.56 -15.59
C GLY A 58 -1.42 2.37 -14.26
N PHE A 59 -2.01 3.44 -13.70
CA PHE A 59 -2.87 3.35 -12.52
C PHE A 59 -4.27 2.89 -12.91
N VAL A 60 -4.84 2.03 -12.09
CA VAL A 60 -6.22 1.54 -12.22
C VAL A 60 -6.99 1.82 -10.93
N ARG A 61 -8.28 2.13 -11.08
CA ARG A 61 -9.20 2.37 -9.97
C ARG A 61 -9.46 1.08 -9.20
N VAL A 62 -9.45 1.17 -7.87
CA VAL A 62 -9.83 0.07 -6.97
C VAL A 62 -10.79 0.57 -5.88
N SER A 63 -11.41 -0.36 -5.15
CA SER A 63 -12.20 -0.03 -3.96
C SER A 63 -11.31 0.27 -2.75
N TRP A 64 -11.89 0.90 -1.73
CA TRP A 64 -11.20 1.09 -0.45
C TRP A 64 -10.83 -0.24 0.20
N ASP A 65 -11.73 -1.23 0.16
CA ASP A 65 -11.49 -2.56 0.74
C ASP A 65 -10.31 -3.28 0.08
N GLU A 66 -10.17 -3.18 -1.25
CA GLU A 66 -9.07 -3.79 -1.98
C GLU A 66 -7.74 -3.08 -1.67
N ALA A 67 -7.75 -1.75 -1.61
CA ALA A 67 -6.54 -0.96 -1.30
C ALA A 67 -6.08 -1.13 0.15
N ALA A 68 -6.98 -0.91 1.13
CA ALA A 68 -6.69 -1.07 2.54
C ALA A 68 -6.36 -2.52 2.87
N GLY A 69 -7.05 -3.46 2.24
CA GLY A 69 -6.77 -4.88 2.36
C GLY A 69 -5.34 -5.23 1.95
N LEU A 70 -4.89 -4.78 0.78
CA LEU A 70 -3.53 -5.01 0.31
C LEU A 70 -2.49 -4.44 1.29
N ILE A 71 -2.68 -3.21 1.76
CA ILE A 71 -1.77 -2.54 2.71
C ILE A 71 -1.68 -3.30 4.04
N ALA A 72 -2.81 -3.80 4.56
CA ALA A 72 -2.83 -4.57 5.79
C ALA A 72 -2.03 -5.88 5.66
N ARG A 73 -2.17 -6.59 4.54
CA ARG A 73 -1.45 -7.86 4.27
C ARG A 73 0.05 -7.63 4.13
N LEU A 74 0.44 -6.57 3.42
CA LEU A 74 1.83 -6.11 3.35
C LEU A 74 2.39 -5.82 4.75
N SER A 75 1.62 -5.14 5.59
CA SER A 75 2.05 -4.77 6.95
C SER A 75 2.26 -6.01 7.81
N VAL A 76 1.28 -6.91 7.84
CA VAL A 76 1.35 -8.17 8.60
C VAL A 76 2.52 -9.04 8.15
N HIS A 77 2.70 -9.22 6.84
CA HIS A 77 3.82 -9.99 6.31
C HIS A 77 5.17 -9.37 6.72
N THR A 78 5.30 -8.06 6.59
CA THR A 78 6.57 -7.35 6.89
C THR A 78 6.92 -7.45 8.37
N ILE A 79 5.94 -7.22 9.26
CA ILE A 79 6.10 -7.38 10.71
C ILE A 79 6.55 -8.81 11.04
N LYS A 80 5.87 -9.81 10.48
CA LYS A 80 6.15 -11.22 10.76
C LYS A 80 7.52 -11.67 10.25
N ALA A 81 7.92 -11.23 9.06
CA ALA A 81 9.14 -11.70 8.40
C ALA A 81 10.40 -10.91 8.81
N TYR A 82 10.27 -9.61 9.08
CA TYR A 82 11.41 -8.70 9.22
C TYR A 82 11.39 -7.84 10.48
N GLY A 83 10.27 -7.81 11.21
CA GLY A 83 10.07 -6.94 12.36
C GLY A 83 9.25 -5.70 12.02
N PRO A 84 8.61 -5.08 13.03
CA PRO A 84 7.70 -3.97 12.83
C PRO A 84 8.39 -2.65 12.44
N ASP A 85 9.65 -2.48 12.84
CA ASP A 85 10.53 -1.35 12.53
C ASP A 85 10.92 -1.26 11.04
N ARG A 86 10.51 -2.23 10.21
CA ARG A 86 10.64 -2.18 8.73
C ARG A 86 9.48 -1.46 8.04
N ILE A 87 8.49 -0.98 8.80
CA ILE A 87 7.37 -0.18 8.30
C ILE A 87 7.53 1.25 8.80
N ILE A 88 7.79 2.19 7.89
CA ILE A 88 8.13 3.57 8.24
C ILE A 88 7.09 4.52 7.62
N GLY A 89 6.71 5.56 8.38
CA GLY A 89 5.92 6.70 7.89
C GLY A 89 6.71 8.00 7.94
N PHE A 90 6.43 8.90 7.00
CA PHE A 90 7.08 10.21 6.90
C PHE A 90 6.07 11.37 6.80
N PRO A 91 5.33 11.70 7.88
CA PRO A 91 4.50 12.90 7.93
C PRO A 91 5.31 14.12 8.43
N PRO A 92 5.39 15.23 7.67
CA PRO A 92 6.06 16.44 8.13
C PRO A 92 5.15 17.32 9.01
N ILE A 93 5.78 18.12 9.89
CA ILE A 93 5.21 19.25 10.66
C ILE A 93 3.83 18.98 11.30
N PRO A 94 3.77 18.48 12.55
CA PRO A 94 2.50 18.20 13.23
C PRO A 94 1.64 19.45 13.48
N ALA A 95 2.25 20.64 13.60
CA ALA A 95 1.56 21.88 13.93
C ALA A 95 0.55 22.35 12.87
N MET A 96 0.76 22.01 11.59
CA MET A 96 -0.14 22.43 10.50
C MET A 96 -1.46 21.66 10.48
N SER A 97 -1.46 20.41 10.97
CA SER A 97 -2.64 19.54 10.98
C SER A 97 -2.48 18.39 11.97
N MET A 98 -2.69 18.68 13.27
CA MET A 98 -2.37 17.77 14.38
C MET A 98 -3.00 16.38 14.24
N VAL A 99 -4.30 16.31 13.92
CA VAL A 99 -5.02 15.03 13.80
C VAL A 99 -4.61 14.27 12.53
N CYS A 100 -4.36 14.98 11.43
CA CYS A 100 -3.87 14.36 10.20
C CYS A 100 -2.50 13.70 10.44
N TYR A 101 -1.60 14.40 11.14
CA TYR A 101 -0.31 13.84 11.58
C TYR A 101 -0.51 12.62 12.49
N ALA A 102 -1.34 12.77 13.53
CA ALA A 102 -1.55 11.74 14.54
C ALA A 102 -2.19 10.47 13.97
N SER A 103 -2.98 10.57 12.89
CA SER A 103 -3.64 9.40 12.27
C SER A 103 -2.63 8.34 11.81
N GLY A 104 -1.58 8.75 11.08
CA GLY A 104 -0.51 7.86 10.64
C GLY A 104 0.45 7.49 11.78
N ALA A 105 0.86 8.48 12.59
CA ALA A 105 1.80 8.25 13.69
C ALA A 105 1.25 7.25 14.71
N ARG A 106 -0.02 7.39 15.10
CA ARG A 106 -0.67 6.46 16.03
C ARG A 106 -0.76 5.03 15.46
N TYR A 107 -1.11 4.88 14.18
CA TYR A 107 -1.17 3.57 13.53
C TYR A 107 0.19 2.86 13.58
N LEU A 108 1.26 3.56 13.19
CA LEU A 108 2.62 3.02 13.16
C LEU A 108 3.12 2.67 14.57
N SER A 109 2.97 3.56 15.53
CA SER A 109 3.38 3.30 16.91
C SER A 109 2.64 2.13 17.56
N LEU A 110 1.37 1.88 17.19
CA LEU A 110 0.61 0.73 17.70
C LEU A 110 1.08 -0.60 17.11
N ILE A 111 1.53 -0.62 15.86
CA ILE A 111 2.07 -1.83 15.22
C ILE A 111 3.57 -2.01 15.47
N GLY A 112 4.23 -1.04 16.10
CA GLY A 112 5.66 -1.06 16.45
C GLY A 112 6.61 -0.53 15.37
N GLY A 113 6.08 0.23 14.39
CA GLY A 113 6.85 0.93 13.35
C GLY A 113 7.24 2.35 13.75
#